data_AF-A0A7X0TN09-F1
#
_entry.id   AF-A0A7X0TN09-F1
#
_cell.length_a   1.000
_cell.length_b   1.000
_cell.length_c   1.000
_cell.angle_alpha   90.00
_cell.angle_beta   90.00
_cell.angle_gamma   90.00
#
_symmetry.space_group_name_H-M   'P 1'
#
loop_
_entity.id
_entity.type
_entity.pdbx_description
1 polymer ?
#
loop_
_entity_poly.entity_id
_entity_poly.type
_entity_poly.pdbx_seq_one_letter_code
_entity_poly.pdbx_strand_id
1 'polypeptide(L)'
;MNNEIVSLYGNFNKDGLALFTNKLICFINKHEKIFSKFVFKDTLNAIRKFDAADFYLGTSEDNLEVVISHYSRQMKNATEERICYNVVHLIWDIAGFMTQKVCPSCQDENLKIASSIDKTKIYKTCDNCLITLLGNIFIDRPTEMIPANKEQVDKVVQ
;
A
#
# COMPACT_ATOMS: atom_id res chain seq x y z
N MET A 1 14.64 13.54 -7.22
CA MET A 1 13.51 12.66 -6.80
C MET A 1 12.38 12.66 -7.84
N ASN A 2 11.85 13.83 -8.23
CA ASN A 2 10.74 13.97 -9.21
C ASN A 2 10.96 13.24 -10.54
N ASN A 3 12.03 13.54 -11.27
CA ASN A 3 12.30 12.90 -12.57
C ASN A 3 12.41 11.38 -12.46
N GLU A 4 13.02 10.89 -11.37
CA GLU A 4 13.16 9.46 -11.12
C GLU A 4 11.81 8.78 -10.88
N ILE A 5 10.95 9.35 -10.03
CA ILE A 5 9.63 8.75 -9.76
C ILE A 5 8.69 8.86 -10.96
N VAL A 6 8.74 9.97 -11.71
CA VAL A 6 8.00 10.13 -12.97
C VAL A 6 8.43 9.09 -13.99
N SER A 7 9.74 8.84 -14.12
CA SER A 7 10.27 7.79 -14.99
C SER A 7 9.87 6.40 -14.52
N LEU A 8 9.91 6.13 -13.21
CA LEU A 8 9.49 4.85 -12.63
C LEU A 8 8.01 4.59 -12.95
N TYR A 9 7.13 5.57 -12.72
CA TYR A 9 5.70 5.47 -13.03
C TYR A 9 5.42 5.35 -14.53
N GLY A 10 6.19 6.05 -15.37
CA GLY A 10 6.07 5.95 -16.83
C GLY A 10 6.43 4.56 -17.38
N ASN A 11 7.15 3.74 -16.61
CA ASN A 11 7.50 2.36 -16.96
C ASN A 11 6.59 1.32 -16.28
N PHE A 12 5.43 1.73 -15.77
CA PHE A 12 4.46 0.82 -15.18
C PHE A 12 3.95 -0.20 -16.21
N ASN A 13 3.87 -1.45 -15.79
CA ASN A 13 3.26 -2.54 -16.53
C ASN A 13 2.46 -3.40 -15.55
N LYS A 14 1.16 -3.56 -15.78
CA LYS A 14 0.26 -4.37 -14.94
C LYS A 14 0.64 -5.85 -14.88
N ASP A 15 1.28 -6.39 -15.91
CA ASP A 15 1.73 -7.78 -15.92
C ASP A 15 3.05 -7.94 -15.14
N GLY A 16 3.68 -6.82 -14.77
CA GLY A 16 4.96 -6.74 -14.07
C GLY A 16 4.84 -6.20 -12.64
N LEU A 17 3.71 -6.36 -11.96
CA LEU A 17 3.46 -5.78 -10.63
C LEU A 17 4.56 -6.11 -9.62
N ALA A 18 5.03 -7.35 -9.57
CA ALA A 18 6.09 -7.73 -8.63
C ALA A 18 7.39 -6.94 -8.87
N LEU A 19 7.81 -6.83 -10.13
CA LEU A 19 8.98 -6.04 -10.51
C LEU A 19 8.76 -4.56 -10.20
N PHE A 20 7.57 -4.04 -10.46
CA PHE A 20 7.22 -2.64 -10.22
C PHE A 20 7.23 -2.31 -8.72
N THR A 21 6.60 -3.13 -7.87
CA THR A 21 6.65 -3.00 -6.41
C THR A 21 8.08 -3.04 -5.89
N ASN A 22 8.89 -3.98 -6.37
CA ASN A 22 10.32 -4.04 -6.00
C ASN A 22 11.07 -2.76 -6.40
N LYS A 23 10.79 -2.18 -7.57
CA LYS A 23 11.36 -0.88 -7.98
C LYS A 23 10.93 0.26 -7.06
N LEU A 24 9.67 0.29 -6.58
CA LEU A 24 9.22 1.27 -5.59
C LEU A 24 9.98 1.12 -4.27
N ILE A 25 10.17 -0.11 -3.79
CA ILE A 25 10.95 -0.38 -2.57
C ILE A 25 12.42 0.05 -2.75
N CYS A 26 13.03 -0.25 -3.92
CA CYS A 26 14.37 0.26 -4.26
C CYS A 26 14.43 1.78 -4.26
N PHE A 27 13.39 2.45 -4.77
CA PHE A 27 13.30 3.91 -4.77
C PHE A 27 13.25 4.47 -3.33
N ILE A 28 12.46 3.86 -2.45
CA ILE A 28 12.43 4.20 -1.02
C ILE A 28 13.83 4.03 -0.40
N ASN A 29 14.47 2.88 -0.62
CA ASN A 29 15.80 2.59 -0.07
C ASN A 29 16.87 3.58 -0.56
N LYS A 30 16.82 3.98 -1.83
CA LYS A 30 17.74 4.97 -2.41
C LYS A 30 17.58 6.36 -1.78
N HIS A 31 16.35 6.75 -1.45
CA HIS A 31 16.01 8.06 -0.90
C HIS A 31 15.66 8.01 0.60
N GLU A 32 16.19 7.02 1.33
CA GLU A 32 15.80 6.70 2.71
C GLU A 32 15.85 7.91 3.66
N LYS A 33 16.91 8.72 3.59
CA LYS A 33 17.05 9.95 4.40
C LYS A 33 15.95 10.99 4.18
N ILE A 34 15.31 10.98 3.02
CA ILE A 34 14.19 11.88 2.71
C ILE A 34 12.90 11.25 3.25
N PHE A 35 12.67 9.97 2.95
CA PHE A 35 11.51 9.23 3.46
C PHE A 35 11.44 9.24 4.99
N SER A 36 12.56 9.12 5.70
CA SER A 36 12.62 9.12 7.16
C SER A 36 12.20 10.45 7.81
N LYS A 37 12.06 11.54 7.03
CA LYS A 37 11.53 12.82 7.52
C LYS A 37 10.01 12.87 7.55
N PHE A 38 9.35 12.07 6.71
CA PHE A 38 7.90 12.19 6.45
C PHE A 38 7.14 10.90 6.76
N VAL A 39 7.78 9.74 6.71
CA VAL A 39 7.16 8.44 6.94
C VAL A 39 7.63 7.90 8.28
N PHE A 40 6.68 7.33 9.05
CA PHE A 40 7.01 6.69 10.32
C PHE A 40 8.09 5.62 10.16
N LYS A 41 9.01 5.60 11.11
CA LYS A 41 10.20 4.73 11.09
C LYS A 41 9.82 3.26 10.96
N ASP A 42 8.79 2.82 11.67
CA ASP A 42 8.42 1.41 11.74
C ASP A 42 7.70 0.95 10.47
N THR A 43 6.81 1.78 9.91
CA THR A 43 6.26 1.61 8.56
C THR A 43 7.37 1.51 7.51
N LEU A 44 8.33 2.44 7.54
CA LEU A 44 9.46 2.44 6.60
C LEU A 44 10.30 1.15 6.74
N ASN A 45 10.61 0.74 7.97
CA ASN A 45 11.35 -0.48 8.24
C ASN A 45 10.61 -1.74 7.78
N ALA A 46 9.29 -1.76 7.88
CA ALA A 46 8.47 -2.87 7.40
C ALA A 46 8.47 -2.94 5.87
N ILE A 47 8.19 -1.83 5.19
CA ILE A 47 8.14 -1.78 3.71
C ILE A 47 9.47 -2.19 3.09
N ARG A 48 10.60 -1.78 3.68
CA ARG A 48 11.94 -2.14 3.18
C ARG A 48 12.24 -3.64 3.23
N LYS A 49 11.48 -4.40 4.02
CA LYS A 49 11.58 -5.86 4.15
C LYS A 49 10.52 -6.60 3.33
N PHE A 50 9.67 -5.88 2.59
CA PHE A 50 8.69 -6.53 1.73
C PHE A 50 9.39 -7.24 0.58
N ASP A 51 9.02 -8.50 0.38
CA ASP A 51 9.19 -9.18 -0.89
C ASP A 51 7.83 -9.17 -1.60
N ALA A 52 7.80 -8.71 -2.85
CA ALA A 52 6.57 -8.72 -3.64
C ALA A 52 5.95 -10.13 -3.75
N ALA A 53 6.74 -11.20 -3.62
CA ALA A 53 6.26 -12.58 -3.60
C ALA A 53 5.40 -12.92 -2.36
N ASP A 54 5.55 -12.17 -1.27
CA ASP A 54 4.80 -12.38 -0.02
C ASP A 54 3.36 -11.87 -0.09
N PHE A 55 2.96 -11.19 -1.17
CA PHE A 55 1.66 -10.53 -1.28
C PHE A 55 0.87 -11.00 -2.51
N TYR A 56 -0.45 -10.97 -2.39
CA TYR A 56 -1.33 -11.01 -3.54
C TYR A 56 -1.39 -9.60 -4.12
N LEU A 57 -0.72 -9.35 -5.24
CA LEU A 57 -0.56 -8.02 -5.80
C LEU A 57 -1.73 -7.64 -6.71
N GLY A 58 -2.15 -6.38 -6.66
CA GLY A 58 -3.14 -5.80 -7.57
C GLY A 58 -4.51 -6.44 -7.44
N THR A 59 -4.90 -6.85 -6.23
CA THR A 59 -6.24 -7.40 -6.00
C THR A 59 -7.31 -6.33 -5.79
N SER A 60 -6.92 -5.06 -5.67
CA SER A 60 -7.91 -3.98 -5.71
C SER A 60 -8.53 -3.87 -7.10
N GLU A 61 -9.79 -3.47 -7.15
CA GLU A 61 -10.49 -3.15 -8.39
C GLU A 61 -10.04 -1.82 -9.00
N ASP A 62 -9.10 -1.13 -8.36
CA ASP A 62 -8.55 0.11 -8.87
C ASP A 62 -7.91 -0.10 -10.23
N ASN A 63 -8.24 0.78 -11.17
CA ASN A 63 -7.51 0.85 -12.42
C ASN A 63 -6.12 1.46 -12.17
N LEU A 64 -5.16 0.61 -11.78
CA LEU A 64 -3.79 1.00 -11.45
C LEU A 64 -3.11 1.76 -12.60
N GLU A 65 -3.42 1.45 -13.87
CA GLU A 65 -2.90 2.19 -15.02
C GLU A 65 -3.34 3.66 -15.00
N VAL A 66 -4.63 3.90 -14.72
CA VAL A 66 -5.18 5.26 -14.60
C VAL A 66 -4.60 5.99 -13.39
N VAL A 67 -4.55 5.32 -12.24
CA VAL A 67 -4.01 5.88 -10.99
C VAL A 67 -2.54 6.29 -11.16
N ILE A 68 -1.70 5.40 -11.70
CA ILE A 68 -0.27 5.66 -11.89
C ILE A 68 -0.03 6.72 -12.96
N SER A 69 -0.81 6.73 -14.04
CA SER A 69 -0.77 7.80 -15.05
C SER A 69 -1.12 9.16 -14.46
N HIS A 70 -2.12 9.21 -13.58
CA HIS A 70 -2.47 10.41 -12.84
C HIS A 70 -1.35 10.85 -11.90
N TYR A 71 -0.79 9.93 -11.12
CA TYR A 71 0.33 10.21 -10.22
C TYR A 71 1.57 10.71 -10.98
N SER A 72 1.92 10.11 -12.11
CA SER A 72 3.06 10.54 -12.94
C SER A 72 2.96 12.01 -13.34
N ARG A 73 1.75 12.49 -13.67
CA ARG A 73 1.52 13.92 -13.96
C ARG A 73 1.71 14.80 -12.73
N GLN A 74 1.18 14.39 -11.58
CA GLN A 74 1.31 15.14 -10.33
C GLN A 74 2.76 15.19 -9.81
N MET A 75 3.53 14.12 -10.00
CA MET A 75 4.88 13.99 -9.45
C MET A 75 5.92 14.90 -10.11
N LYS A 76 5.64 15.48 -11.29
CA LYS A 76 6.60 16.36 -12.00
C LYS A 76 7.08 17.53 -11.15
N ASN A 77 6.17 18.15 -10.40
CA ASN A 77 6.45 19.33 -9.56
C ASN A 77 6.07 19.10 -8.09
N ALA A 78 5.88 17.84 -7.67
CA ALA A 78 5.52 17.51 -6.30
C ALA A 78 6.66 17.81 -5.32
N THR A 79 6.31 18.16 -4.08
CA THR A 79 7.25 18.26 -2.97
C THR A 79 7.79 16.89 -2.59
N GLU A 80 8.94 16.84 -1.92
CA GLU A 80 9.52 15.58 -1.41
C GLU A 80 8.52 14.82 -0.53
N GLU A 81 7.83 15.53 0.37
CA GLU A 81 6.77 14.98 1.24
C GLU A 81 5.67 14.29 0.41
N ARG A 82 5.15 14.98 -0.61
CA ARG A 82 4.07 14.45 -1.46
C ARG A 82 4.52 13.20 -2.22
N ILE A 83 5.77 13.17 -2.71
CA ILE A 83 6.33 11.98 -3.35
C ILE A 83 6.43 10.84 -2.32
N CYS A 84 6.94 11.10 -1.12
CA CYS A 84 7.10 10.07 -0.09
C CYS A 84 5.76 9.40 0.25
N TYR A 85 4.72 10.19 0.54
CA TYR A 85 3.39 9.65 0.84
C TYR A 85 2.79 8.91 -0.36
N ASN A 86 2.94 9.44 -1.58
CA ASN A 86 2.39 8.80 -2.76
C ASN A 86 3.02 7.44 -3.05
N VAL A 87 4.34 7.31 -2.90
CA VAL A 87 5.04 6.04 -3.09
C VAL A 87 4.60 5.00 -2.04
N VAL A 88 4.50 5.39 -0.77
CA VAL A 88 4.03 4.49 0.30
C VAL A 88 2.58 4.07 0.06
N HIS A 89 1.71 5.01 -0.31
CA HIS A 89 0.31 4.74 -0.62
C HIS A 89 0.18 3.79 -1.83
N LEU A 90 0.98 4.00 -2.89
CA LEU A 90 0.95 3.13 -4.05
C LEU A 90 1.41 1.70 -3.72
N ILE A 91 2.42 1.54 -2.85
CA ILE A 91 2.80 0.21 -2.34
C ILE A 91 1.62 -0.42 -1.60
N TRP A 92 0.88 0.36 -0.82
CA TRP A 92 -0.32 -0.10 -0.13
C TRP A 92 -1.42 -0.54 -1.09
N ASP A 93 -1.70 0.26 -2.12
CA ASP A 93 -2.72 -0.03 -3.12
C ASP A 93 -2.39 -1.31 -3.89
N ILE A 94 -1.11 -1.54 -4.19
CA ILE A 94 -0.68 -2.73 -4.91
C ILE A 94 -0.64 -3.97 -4.00
N ALA A 95 -0.11 -3.86 -2.78
CA ALA A 95 0.12 -5.01 -1.90
C ALA A 95 -1.07 -5.33 -0.97
N GLY A 96 -2.00 -4.39 -0.80
CA GLY A 96 -3.18 -4.53 0.05
C GLY A 96 -4.20 -5.49 -0.56
N PHE A 97 -4.45 -6.61 0.12
CA PHE A 97 -5.42 -7.58 -0.35
C PHE A 97 -6.85 -7.07 -0.16
N MET A 98 -7.52 -6.71 -1.24
CA MET A 98 -8.96 -6.42 -1.25
C MET A 98 -9.78 -7.71 -1.15
N THR A 99 -10.74 -7.73 -0.22
CA THR A 99 -11.63 -8.86 0.01
C THR A 99 -12.87 -8.79 -0.88
N GLN A 100 -13.56 -9.92 -1.06
CA GLN A 100 -14.85 -10.00 -1.75
C GLN A 100 -16.04 -9.59 -0.86
N LYS A 101 -15.78 -9.03 0.34
CA LYS A 101 -16.83 -8.64 1.30
C LYS A 101 -17.02 -7.13 1.24
N VAL A 102 -18.26 -6.69 1.24
CA VAL A 102 -18.59 -5.26 1.38
C VAL A 102 -18.26 -4.75 2.78
N CYS A 103 -17.87 -3.48 2.84
CA CYS A 103 -17.65 -2.76 4.09
C CYS A 103 -18.96 -2.71 4.89
N PRO A 104 -18.99 -3.17 6.15
CA PRO A 104 -20.22 -3.17 6.94
C PRO A 104 -20.73 -1.76 7.30
N SER A 105 -19.90 -0.73 7.13
CA SER A 105 -20.26 0.66 7.45
C SER A 105 -20.77 1.44 6.23
N CYS A 106 -20.05 1.43 5.11
CA CYS A 106 -20.40 2.21 3.92
C CYS A 106 -20.89 1.38 2.73
N GLN A 107 -20.91 0.05 2.85
CA GLN A 107 -21.31 -0.90 1.79
C GLN A 107 -20.44 -0.88 0.52
N ASP A 108 -19.25 -0.26 0.60
CA ASP A 108 -18.25 -0.23 -0.47
C ASP A 108 -17.47 -1.56 -0.54
N GLU A 109 -17.04 -1.97 -1.73
CA GLU A 109 -16.27 -3.19 -2.01
C GLU A 109 -14.76 -3.03 -1.67
N ASN A 110 -14.33 -1.84 -1.29
CA ASN A 110 -12.94 -1.49 -0.94
C ASN A 110 -12.48 -1.95 0.46
N LEU A 111 -12.92 -3.12 0.93
CA LEU A 111 -12.48 -3.67 2.22
C LEU A 111 -11.17 -4.45 2.04
N LYS A 112 -10.06 -3.95 2.59
CA LYS A 112 -8.72 -4.55 2.51
C LYS A 112 -8.31 -5.23 3.81
N ILE A 113 -7.42 -6.24 3.71
CA ILE A 113 -6.79 -6.89 4.86
C ILE A 113 -5.45 -6.21 5.17
N ALA A 114 -5.31 -5.76 6.40
CA ALA A 114 -4.09 -5.15 6.91
C ALA A 114 -3.54 -5.94 8.10
N SER A 115 -2.30 -5.66 8.46
CA SER A 115 -1.58 -6.26 9.57
C SER A 115 -1.00 -5.18 10.47
N SER A 116 -0.83 -5.49 11.76
CA SER A 116 0.07 -4.71 12.62
C SER A 116 1.52 -4.85 12.14
N ILE A 117 2.38 -3.89 12.50
CA ILE A 117 3.80 -3.88 12.13
C ILE A 117 4.53 -5.15 12.60
N ASP A 118 4.23 -5.62 13.81
CA ASP A 118 4.78 -6.85 14.40
C ASP A 118 4.17 -8.14 13.84
N LYS A 119 3.22 -8.03 12.90
CA LYS A 119 2.49 -9.12 12.26
C LYS A 119 1.63 -9.98 13.20
N THR A 120 1.35 -9.52 14.42
CA THR A 120 0.57 -10.29 15.41
C THR A 120 -0.94 -10.10 15.29
N LYS A 121 -1.41 -8.99 14.71
CA LYS A 121 -2.83 -8.68 14.54
C LYS A 121 -3.17 -8.52 13.07
N ILE A 122 -4.34 -9.03 12.69
CA ILE A 122 -4.90 -8.89 11.35
C ILE A 122 -6.16 -8.05 11.44
N TYR A 123 -6.23 -7.02 10.61
CA TYR A 123 -7.34 -6.06 10.56
C TYR A 123 -8.05 -6.15 9.21
N LYS A 124 -9.31 -5.73 9.19
CA LYS A 124 -9.98 -5.31 7.94
C LYS A 124 -10.17 -3.81 7.98
N THR A 125 -9.84 -3.13 6.88
CA THR A 125 -9.97 -1.67 6.78
C THR A 125 -10.64 -1.30 5.48
N CYS A 126 -11.48 -0.27 5.50
CA CYS A 126 -12.10 0.29 4.30
C CYS A 126 -11.39 1.59 3.93
N ASP A 127 -10.88 1.69 2.71
CA ASP A 127 -10.17 2.89 2.26
C ASP A 127 -11.12 4.07 1.98
N ASN A 128 -12.42 3.81 1.76
CA ASN A 128 -13.42 4.84 1.52
C ASN A 128 -13.88 5.53 2.83
N CYS A 129 -14.41 4.76 3.79
CA CYS A 129 -14.92 5.34 5.05
C CYS A 129 -13.96 5.22 6.24
N LEU A 130 -12.74 4.71 6.02
CA LEU A 130 -11.63 4.65 6.97
C LEU A 130 -11.87 3.80 8.23
N ILE A 131 -12.94 3.02 8.28
CA ILE A 131 -13.18 2.09 9.39
C ILE A 131 -12.04 1.07 9.53
N THR A 132 -11.85 0.57 10.75
CA THR A 132 -10.96 -0.55 11.05
C THR A 132 -11.68 -1.56 11.92
N LEU A 133 -11.54 -2.84 11.57
CA LEU A 133 -12.14 -3.97 12.24
C LEU A 133 -11.04 -4.91 12.72
N LEU A 134 -11.13 -5.34 13.98
CA LEU A 134 -10.37 -6.48 14.50
C LEU A 134 -11.36 -7.63 14.71
N GLY A 135 -11.27 -8.66 13.86
CA GLY A 135 -12.34 -9.65 13.72
C GLY A 135 -13.60 -9.00 13.14
N ASN A 136 -14.68 -8.91 13.94
CA ASN A 136 -15.95 -8.26 13.59
C ASN A 136 -16.26 -7.04 14.48
N ILE A 137 -15.28 -6.54 15.23
CA ILE A 137 -15.46 -5.42 16.17
C ILE A 137 -14.81 -4.17 15.57
N PHE A 138 -15.55 -3.06 15.56
CA PHE A 138 -15.02 -1.74 15.21
C PHE A 138 -14.03 -1.26 16.27
N ILE A 139 -12.86 -0.84 15.83
CA ILE A 139 -11.81 -0.30 16.69
C ILE A 139 -11.32 1.04 16.12
N ASP A 140 -10.69 1.83 16.99
CA ASP A 140 -9.91 2.98 16.53
C ASP A 140 -8.78 2.50 15.62
N ARG A 141 -8.55 3.24 14.53
CA ARG A 141 -7.52 2.92 13.55
C ARG A 141 -6.14 2.95 14.24
N PRO A 142 -5.38 1.85 14.23
CA PRO A 142 -4.01 1.86 14.70
C PRO A 142 -3.17 2.90 13.94
N THR A 143 -2.26 3.57 14.65
CA THR A 143 -1.37 4.60 14.08
C THR A 143 -0.59 4.09 12.86
N GLU A 144 -0.11 2.85 12.95
CA GLU A 144 0.63 2.20 11.88
C GLU A 144 0.05 0.81 11.61
N MET A 145 -0.15 0.54 10.32
CA MET A 145 -0.52 -0.77 9.79
C MET A 145 0.33 -1.00 8.54
N ILE A 146 0.44 -2.25 8.11
CA ILE A 146 1.04 -2.69 6.85
C ILE A 146 0.06 -3.58 6.08
N PRO A 147 0.19 -3.76 4.75
CA PRO A 147 -0.57 -4.77 4.04
C PRO A 147 -0.32 -6.14 4.65
N ALA A 148 -1.36 -6.96 4.78
CA ALA A 148 -1.21 -8.34 5.24
C ALA A 148 -0.53 -9.18 4.15
N ASN A 149 0.39 -10.07 4.55
CA ASN A 149 1.01 -11.01 3.61
C ASN A 149 0.06 -12.18 3.30
N LYS A 150 0.42 -13.02 2.31
CA LYS A 150 -0.35 -14.20 1.90
C LYS A 150 -0.72 -15.10 3.07
N GLU A 151 0.24 -15.41 3.95
CA GLU A 151 0.01 -16.27 5.13
C GLU A 151 -1.10 -15.72 6.04
N GLN A 152 -1.14 -14.40 6.25
CA GLN A 152 -2.18 -13.75 7.05
C GLN A 152 -3.51 -13.67 6.31
N VAL A 153 -3.48 -13.39 5.00
CA VAL A 153 -4.69 -13.36 4.15
C VAL A 153 -5.36 -14.73 4.13
N ASP A 154 -4.59 -15.79 3.91
CA ASP A 154 -5.10 -17.16 3.81
C ASP A 154 -5.79 -17.61 5.11
N LYS A 155 -5.34 -17.13 6.28
CA LYS A 155 -5.99 -17.39 7.58
C LYS A 155 -7.37 -16.75 7.74
N VAL A 156 -7.70 -15.73 6.94
CA VAL A 156 -8.92 -14.93 7.08
C VAL A 156 -9.91 -15.16 5.94
N VAL A 157 -9.43 -15.61 4.78
CA VAL A 157 -10.23 -15.81 3.57
C VAL A 157 -10.68 -17.26 3.39
N GLN A 158 -10.00 -18.24 4.02
CA GLN A 158 -10.50 -19.61 4.19
C GLN A 158 -11.74 -19.65 5.09
#